data_AF-A0A3D0PDP2-F1
#
_entry.id   AF-A0A3D0PDP2-F1
#
_cell.length_a   1.000
_cell.length_b   1.000
_cell.length_c   1.000
_cell.angle_alpha   90.00
_cell.angle_beta   90.00
_cell.angle_gamma   90.00
#
_symmetry.space_group_name_H-M   'P 1'
#
loop_
_entity.id
_entity.type
_entity.pdbx_description
1 polymer ?
#
loop_
_entity_poly.entity_id
_entity_poly.type
_entity_poly.pdbx_seq_one_letter_code
_entity_poly.pdbx_strand_id
1 'polypeptide(L)'
;MLFVSTFTTVFLAELGDKTQLATLLLSAQSGRPLLVFVGAALALVSTSLVGVLLGQWLSRHVPPRQLERLAGGLMVILGAAIGGRALVQLLPS
;
A
#
# COMPACT_ATOMS: atom_id res chain seq x y z
N MET A 1 8.36 -16.29 19.20
CA MET A 1 8.91 -14.92 19.12
C MET A 1 8.74 -14.29 17.74
N LEU A 2 9.06 -14.98 16.63
CA LEU A 2 8.90 -14.46 15.27
C LEU A 2 7.46 -13.98 14.96
N PHE A 3 6.43 -14.77 15.25
CA PHE A 3 5.03 -14.37 15.00
C PHE A 3 4.66 -13.05 15.68
N VAL A 4 4.98 -12.91 16.97
CA VAL A 4 4.69 -11.69 17.74
C VAL A 4 5.48 -10.51 17.20
N SER A 5 6.77 -10.69 16.91
CA SER A 5 7.61 -9.61 16.35
C SER A 5 7.12 -9.17 14.98
N THR A 6 6.88 -10.10 14.06
CA THR A 6 6.39 -9.80 12.70
C THR A 6 5.00 -9.18 12.75
N PHE A 7 4.09 -9.72 13.58
CA PHE A 7 2.77 -9.14 13.79
C PHE A 7 2.89 -7.73 14.33
N THR A 8 3.66 -7.47 15.38
CA THR A 8 3.80 -6.14 15.97
C THR A 8 4.42 -5.16 14.99
N THR A 9 5.49 -5.53 14.26
CA THR A 9 6.12 -4.64 13.27
C THR A 9 5.18 -4.32 12.12
N VAL A 10 4.51 -5.32 11.55
CA VAL A 10 3.56 -5.11 10.43
C VAL A 10 2.34 -4.35 10.92
N PHE A 11 1.81 -4.68 12.09
CA PHE A 11 0.68 -4.00 12.69
C PHE A 11 0.98 -2.53 12.94
N LEU A 12 2.15 -2.18 13.51
CA LEU A 12 2.56 -0.78 13.68
C LEU A 12 2.79 -0.06 12.34
N ALA A 13 3.35 -0.74 11.34
CA ALA A 13 3.59 -0.15 10.02
C ALA A 13 2.28 0.15 9.26
N GLU A 14 1.27 -0.70 9.44
CA GLU A 14 -0.03 -0.60 8.76
C GLU A 14 -1.08 0.14 9.60
N LEU A 15 -0.83 0.39 10.89
CA LEU A 15 -1.79 1.03 11.80
C LEU A 15 -2.07 2.47 11.36
N GLY A 16 -3.32 2.74 10.99
CA GLY A 16 -3.73 4.08 10.57
C GLY A 16 -3.36 4.40 9.13
N ASP A 17 -3.09 3.39 8.30
CA ASP A 17 -3.02 3.61 6.86
C ASP A 17 -4.33 4.22 6.34
N LYS A 18 -4.23 5.01 5.27
CA LYS A 18 -5.33 5.74 4.65
C LYS A 18 -6.48 4.82 4.29
N THR A 19 -6.21 3.57 3.95
CA THR A 19 -7.25 2.56 3.65
C THR A 19 -8.07 2.19 4.90
N GLN A 20 -7.45 2.08 6.08
CA GLN A 20 -8.15 1.79 7.33
C GLN A 20 -9.03 2.97 7.76
N LEU A 21 -8.51 4.19 7.69
CA LEU A 21 -9.28 5.41 7.97
C LEU A 21 -10.46 5.57 7.01
N ALA A 22 -10.25 5.35 5.71
CA ALA A 22 -11.32 5.40 4.72
C ALA A 22 -12.41 4.36 5.02
N THR A 23 -12.03 3.13 5.37
CA THR A 23 -12.97 2.05 5.70
C THR A 23 -13.76 2.36 6.98
N LEU A 24 -13.11 2.90 8.01
CA LEU A 24 -13.76 3.34 9.25
C LEU A 24 -14.76 4.48 8.99
N LEU A 25 -14.37 5.48 8.19
CA LEU A 25 -15.25 6.59 7.82
C LEU A 25 -16.44 6.11 6.99
N LEU A 26 -16.23 5.21 6.01
CA LEU A 26 -17.31 4.62 5.23
C LEU A 26 -18.27 3.82 6.12
N SER A 27 -17.74 3.06 7.07
CA SER A 27 -18.52 2.29 8.04
C SER A 27 -19.34 3.21 8.94
N ALA A 28 -18.76 4.32 9.40
CA ALA A 28 -19.44 5.31 10.21
C ALA A 28 -20.55 6.05 9.43
N GLN A 29 -20.32 6.39 8.16
CA GLN A 29 -21.30 7.11 7.33
C GLN A 29 -22.44 6.21 6.82
N SER A 30 -22.15 4.97 6.46
CA SER A 30 -23.15 4.07 5.85
C SER A 30 -24.11 3.43 6.85
N GLY A 31 -23.79 3.46 8.15
CA GLY A 31 -24.56 2.80 9.21
C GLY A 31 -24.64 1.27 9.05
N ARG A 32 -23.87 0.69 8.13
CA ARG A 32 -23.93 -0.72 7.70
C ARG A 32 -22.53 -1.36 7.73
N PRO A 33 -21.95 -1.59 8.92
CA PRO A 33 -20.56 -2.02 9.07
C PRO A 33 -20.23 -3.33 8.35
N LEU A 34 -21.17 -4.28 8.33
CA LEU A 34 -20.98 -5.57 7.64
C LEU A 34 -20.83 -5.42 6.12
N LEU A 35 -21.58 -4.52 5.49
CA LEU A 35 -21.48 -4.27 4.05
C LEU A 35 -20.16 -3.60 3.68
N VAL A 36 -19.70 -2.66 4.52
CA VAL A 36 -18.40 -2.02 4.34
C VAL A 36 -17.27 -3.02 4.52
N PHE A 37 -17.36 -3.90 5.51
CA PHE A 37 -16.38 -4.97 5.72
C PHE A 37 -16.28 -5.88 4.49
N VAL A 38 -17.40 -6.38 3.98
CA VAL A 38 -17.42 -7.24 2.79
C VAL A 38 -16.89 -6.50 1.56
N GLY A 39 -17.29 -5.23 1.36
CA GLY A 39 -16.80 -4.40 0.25
C GLY A 39 -15.30 -4.16 0.31
N ALA A 40 -14.76 -3.81 1.48
CA ALA A 40 -13.33 -3.61 1.69
C ALA A 40 -12.54 -4.91 1.53
N ALA A 41 -13.05 -6.04 2.04
CA ALA A 41 -12.46 -7.35 1.87
C ALA A 41 -12.40 -7.77 0.39
N LEU A 42 -13.49 -7.57 -0.36
CA LEU A 42 -13.52 -7.84 -1.79
C LEU A 42 -12.57 -6.93 -2.56
N ALA A 43 -12.49 -5.64 -2.21
CA ALA A 43 -11.56 -4.70 -2.83
C ALA A 43 -10.11 -5.12 -2.59
N LEU A 44 -9.77 -5.53 -1.36
CA LEU A 44 -8.44 -6.02 -1.01
C LEU A 44 -8.09 -7.28 -1.81
N VAL A 45 -8.94 -8.31 -1.77
CA VAL A 45 -8.72 -9.56 -2.50
C VAL A 45 -8.58 -9.31 -4.00
N SER A 46 -9.44 -8.47 -4.58
CA SER A 46 -9.39 -8.15 -6.01
C SER A 46 -8.10 -7.43 -6.39
N THR A 47 -7.70 -6.43 -5.60
CA THR A 47 -6.47 -5.67 -5.86
C THR A 47 -5.23 -6.55 -5.69
N SER A 48 -5.18 -7.37 -4.65
CA SER A 48 -4.10 -8.35 -4.45
C SER A 48 -4.03 -9.37 -5.57
N LEU A 49 -5.18 -9.90 -6.03
CA LEU A 49 -5.23 -10.85 -7.13
C LEU A 49 -4.67 -10.25 -8.42
N VAL A 50 -5.10 -9.04 -8.77
CA VAL A 50 -4.57 -8.31 -9.94
C VAL A 50 -3.07 -8.08 -9.78
N GLY A 51 -2.61 -7.64 -8.61
CA GLY A 51 -1.19 -7.42 -8.32
C GLY A 51 -0.35 -8.69 -8.46
N VAL A 52 -0.83 -9.82 -7.95
CA VAL A 52 -0.14 -11.11 -8.06
C VAL A 52 -0.12 -11.60 -9.51
N LEU A 53 -1.22 -11.52 -10.25
CA LEU A 53 -1.27 -11.93 -11.65
C LEU A 53 -0.32 -11.11 -12.52
N LEU A 54 -0.32 -9.78 -12.35
CA LEU A 54 0.59 -8.88 -13.05
C LEU A 54 2.04 -9.15 -12.65
N GLY A 55 2.31 -9.31 -11.35
CA GLY A 55 3.65 -9.63 -10.83
C GLY A 55 4.18 -10.96 -11.35
N GLN A 56 3.34 -12.00 -11.40
CA GLN A 56 3.69 -13.30 -11.98
C GLN A 56 3.97 -13.19 -13.48
N TRP A 57 3.12 -12.48 -14.23
CA TRP A 57 3.32 -12.26 -15.67
C TRP A 57 4.63 -11.53 -15.93
N LEU A 58 4.90 -10.47 -15.17
CA LEU A 58 6.11 -9.67 -15.30
C LEU A 58 7.37 -10.45 -14.91
N SER A 59 7.30 -11.26 -13.84
CA SER A 59 8.40 -12.13 -13.41
C SER A 59 8.75 -13.23 -14.43
N ARG A 60 7.84 -13.60 -15.32
CA ARG A 60 8.10 -14.57 -16.40
C ARG A 60 8.76 -13.93 -17.62
N HIS A 61 8.49 -12.65 -17.88
CA HIS A 61 8.99 -11.95 -19.07
C HIS A 61 10.24 -11.12 -18.81
N VAL A 62 10.47 -10.71 -17.56
CA VAL A 62 11.56 -9.80 -17.18
C VAL A 62 12.53 -10.49 -16.23
N PRO A 63 13.85 -10.40 -16.46
CA PRO A 63 14.85 -10.93 -15.53
C PRO A 63 14.70 -10.30 -14.13
N PRO A 64 14.81 -11.08 -13.05
CA PRO A 64 14.60 -10.60 -11.68
C PRO A 64 15.52 -9.42 -11.33
N ARG A 65 16.78 -9.42 -11.81
CA ARG A 65 17.74 -8.33 -11.62
C ARG A 65 17.34 -7.01 -12.27
N GLN A 66 16.55 -7.05 -13.34
CA GLN A 66 16.04 -5.84 -13.99
C GLN A 66 14.82 -5.32 -13.23
N LEU A 67 13.94 -6.23 -12.81
CA LEU A 67 12.75 -5.90 -12.02
C LEU A 67 13.12 -5.23 -10.69
N GLU A 68 14.11 -5.77 -9.98
CA GLU A 68 14.60 -5.22 -8.72
C GLU A 68 15.22 -3.83 -8.89
N ARG A 69 16.04 -3.64 -9.94
CA ARG A 69 16.60 -2.32 -10.27
C ARG A 69 15.53 -1.30 -10.63
N LEU A 70 14.51 -1.72 -11.39
CA LEU A 70 13.42 -0.85 -11.78
C LEU A 70 12.58 -0.44 -10.56
N ALA A 71 12.25 -1.39 -9.69
CA ALA A 71 11.49 -1.14 -8.46
C ALA A 71 12.25 -0.22 -7.51
N GLY A 72 13.55 -0.49 -7.28
CA GLY A 72 14.40 0.36 -6.45
C GLY A 72 14.56 1.77 -7.03
N GLY A 73 14.80 1.87 -8.35
CA GLY A 73 14.89 3.16 -9.04
C GLY A 73 13.60 3.97 -8.94
N LEU A 74 12.45 3.33 -9.17
CA LEU A 74 11.14 3.95 -9.01
C LEU A 74 10.92 4.43 -7.57
N MET A 75 11.31 3.63 -6.58
CA MET A 75 11.16 3.98 -5.16
C MET A 75 12.00 5.21 -4.78
N VAL A 76 13.24 5.29 -5.26
CA VAL A 76 14.11 6.46 -5.06
C VAL A 76 13.53 7.70 -5.74
N ILE A 77 13.05 7.58 -6.98
CA ILE A 77 12.44 8.69 -7.72
C ILE A 77 11.19 9.20 -7.00
N LEU A 78 10.29 8.30 -6.59
CA LEU A 78 9.07 8.68 -5.88
C LEU A 78 9.39 9.31 -4.52
N GLY A 79 10.31 8.73 -3.76
CA GLY A 79 10.77 9.29 -2.49
C GLY A 79 11.35 10.69 -2.63
N ALA A 80 12.24 10.89 -3.62
CA ALA A 80 12.83 12.19 -3.91
C ALA A 80 11.80 13.21 -4.40
N ALA A 81 10.85 12.80 -5.25
CA ALA A 81 9.80 13.68 -5.75
C ALA A 81 8.84 14.12 -4.64
N ILE A 82 8.40 13.19 -3.79
CA ILE A 82 7.50 13.49 -2.67
C ILE A 82 8.24 14.34 -1.63
N GLY A 83 9.47 13.97 -1.26
CA GLY A 83 10.29 14.73 -0.32
C GLY A 83 10.62 16.14 -0.82
N GLY A 84 10.93 16.29 -2.11
CA GLY A 84 11.17 17.59 -2.74
C GLY A 84 9.92 18.48 -2.74
N ARG A 85 8.75 17.93 -3.06
CA ARG A 85 7.47 18.66 -2.97
C ARG A 85 7.15 19.09 -1.54
N ALA A 86 7.40 18.22 -0.56
CA ALA A 86 7.23 18.56 0.85
C ALA A 86 8.18 19.70 1.26
N LEU A 87 9.46 19.64 0.85
CA LEU A 87 10.44 20.69 1.14
C LEU A 87 10.03 22.04 0.54
N VAL A 88 9.58 22.06 -0.72
CA VAL A 88 9.11 23.28 -1.40
C VAL A 88 7.85 23.85 -0.76
N GLN A 89 6.97 23.01 -0.21
CA GLN A 89 5.79 23.46 0.56
C GLN A 89 6.15 23.97 1.96
N LEU A 90 7.28 23.54 2.53
CA LEU A 90 7.79 23.97 3.84
C LEU A 90 8.61 25.26 3.76
N LEU A 91 9.23 25.55 2.62
CA LEU A 91 9.82 26.86 2.34
C LEU A 91 8.67 27.85 2.11
N PRO A 92 8.47 28.84 3.01
CA PRO A 92 7.42 29.83 2.83
C PRO A 92 7.70 30.59 1.52
N SER A 93 6.74 30.59 0.59
CA SER A 93 6.75 31.47 -0.58
C SER A 93 6.75 32.93 -0.15
#